data_AF-A0A5J4TAV6-F1
#
_entry.id   AF-A0A5J4TAV6-F1
#
_cell.length_a   1.000
_cell.length_b   1.000
_cell.length_c   1.000
_cell.angle_alpha   90.00
_cell.angle_beta   90.00
_cell.angle_gamma   90.00
#
_symmetry.space_group_name_H-M   'P 1'
#
loop_
_entity.id
_entity.type
_entity.pdbx_description
1 polymer ?
#
loop_
_entity_poly.entity_id
_entity_poly.type
_entity_poly.pdbx_seq_one_letter_code
_entity_poly.pdbx_strand_id
1 'polypeptide(L)'
;HGSKASASIEQCAFRTVNNKLALDKDFLSLDRGGNLTIRSTSVQKIIENYRPVLYIVVSEKSNVILQQVNITSCEIFESSSGVIHLQYYTGGTVTLDQCQFRYNIAVTYMYEGYKPFAGALLIQLCESSLSSSYISGSEQQQLDSTRMLILNNCSFDNNIGDCGGAVTVSGTRTLLQEERLRFIRCFFENNRAGSTIYFGYMPFGNDIYFYINGIASNK
;
A
#
# COMPACT_ATOMS: atom_id res chain seq x y z
N HIS A 1 -15.11 10.09 10.17
CA HIS A 1 -14.21 8.94 10.48
C HIS A 1 -14.68 8.20 11.72
N GLY A 2 -14.81 6.87 11.64
CA GLY A 2 -15.39 6.04 12.70
C GLY A 2 -14.45 5.87 13.88
N SER A 3 -14.69 6.57 14.99
CA SER A 3 -13.83 6.54 16.18
C SER A 3 -14.01 5.32 17.10
N LYS A 4 -14.98 4.45 16.80
CA LYS A 4 -15.33 3.28 17.63
C LYS A 4 -15.22 1.94 16.89
N ALA A 5 -14.99 1.96 15.58
CA ALA A 5 -14.86 0.74 14.80
C ALA A 5 -13.47 0.14 15.06
N SER A 6 -13.43 -1.03 15.67
CA SER A 6 -12.21 -1.79 15.90
C SER A 6 -12.39 -3.23 15.46
N ALA A 7 -11.42 -3.77 14.73
CA ALA A 7 -11.36 -5.18 14.37
C ALA A 7 -10.00 -5.76 14.76
N SER A 8 -10.01 -6.99 15.27
CA SER A 8 -8.79 -7.78 15.47
C SER A 8 -8.90 -9.11 14.72
N ILE A 9 -7.83 -9.48 14.02
CA ILE A 9 -7.67 -10.74 13.31
C ILE A 9 -6.36 -11.36 13.77
N GLU A 10 -6.44 -12.43 14.53
CA GLU A 10 -5.26 -13.04 15.15
C GLU A 10 -5.20 -14.52 14.80
N GLN A 11 -4.01 -15.02 14.47
CA GLN A 11 -3.75 -16.45 14.24
C GLN A 11 -4.62 -17.05 13.12
N CYS A 12 -4.92 -16.26 12.10
CA CYS A 12 -5.75 -16.68 10.98
C CYS A 12 -4.92 -17.10 9.75
N ALA A 13 -5.51 -17.92 8.89
CA ALA A 13 -4.95 -18.26 7.59
C ALA A 13 -6.03 -18.10 6.51
N PHE A 14 -5.79 -17.15 5.61
CA PHE A 14 -6.64 -16.86 4.47
C PHE A 14 -6.01 -17.40 3.20
N ARG A 15 -6.75 -18.27 2.50
CA ARG A 15 -6.29 -18.94 1.28
C ARG A 15 -7.46 -19.28 0.37
N THR A 16 -7.25 -19.20 -0.94
CA THR A 16 -8.20 -19.78 -1.90
C THR A 16 -7.89 -21.26 -2.12
N VAL A 17 -8.93 -22.08 -2.27
CA VAL A 17 -8.77 -23.51 -2.62
C VAL A 17 -8.54 -23.65 -4.13
N ASN A 18 -9.13 -22.76 -4.93
CA ASN A 18 -8.95 -22.70 -6.37
C ASN A 18 -8.08 -21.49 -6.73
N ASN A 19 -6.78 -21.73 -6.90
CA ASN A 19 -5.79 -20.73 -7.29
C ASN A 19 -5.81 -20.40 -8.79
N LYS A 20 -6.91 -20.66 -9.49
CA LYS A 20 -7.11 -20.30 -10.90
C LYS A 20 -8.28 -19.34 -11.11
N LEU A 21 -9.07 -19.10 -10.07
CA LEU A 21 -10.18 -18.17 -10.14
C LEU A 21 -9.82 -16.91 -9.37
N ALA A 22 -9.89 -15.80 -10.07
CA ALA A 22 -9.78 -14.50 -9.45
C ALA A 22 -11.06 -14.19 -8.65
N LEU A 23 -10.88 -13.47 -7.55
CA LEU A 23 -11.97 -12.84 -6.83
C LEU A 23 -12.39 -11.56 -7.58
N ASP A 24 -13.69 -11.25 -7.53
CA ASP A 24 -14.28 -10.05 -8.16
C ASP A 24 -14.33 -8.83 -7.21
N LYS A 25 -13.85 -8.97 -5.97
CA LYS A 25 -13.94 -7.95 -4.91
C LYS A 25 -12.81 -8.12 -3.88
N ASP A 26 -12.45 -7.00 -3.23
CA ASP A 26 -11.44 -6.94 -2.17
C ASP A 26 -11.61 -8.07 -1.14
N PHE A 27 -10.55 -8.85 -0.94
CA PHE A 27 -10.52 -9.89 0.09
C PHE A 27 -10.77 -9.34 1.50
N LEU A 28 -10.17 -8.20 1.85
CA LEU A 28 -10.49 -7.45 3.07
C LEU A 28 -10.39 -5.95 2.81
N SER A 29 -11.45 -5.23 3.17
CA SER A 29 -11.52 -3.77 3.02
C SER A 29 -11.93 -3.09 4.33
N LEU A 30 -11.18 -2.05 4.71
CA LEU A 30 -11.54 -1.08 5.75
C LEU A 30 -11.71 0.29 5.08
N ASP A 31 -12.94 0.65 4.72
CA ASP A 31 -13.25 1.72 3.75
C ASP A 31 -13.43 3.13 4.35
N ARG A 32 -13.55 3.27 5.68
CA ARG A 32 -13.88 4.57 6.34
C ARG A 32 -12.98 4.95 7.52
N GLY A 33 -11.79 4.34 7.59
CA GLY A 33 -10.90 4.43 8.73
C GLY A 33 -11.40 3.63 9.93
N GLY A 34 -10.54 3.44 10.93
CA GLY A 34 -10.84 2.65 12.12
C GLY A 34 -9.58 2.05 12.72
N ASN A 35 -9.76 1.29 13.81
CA ASN A 35 -8.67 0.58 14.43
C ASN A 35 -8.63 -0.85 13.89
N LEU A 36 -7.48 -1.27 13.38
CA LEU A 36 -7.29 -2.61 12.83
C LEU A 36 -6.03 -3.20 13.44
N THR A 37 -6.15 -4.42 13.96
CA THR A 37 -5.01 -5.20 14.41
C THR A 37 -5.03 -6.55 13.71
N ILE A 38 -3.97 -6.88 12.99
CA ILE A 38 -3.78 -8.20 12.38
C ILE A 38 -2.49 -8.77 12.94
N ARG A 39 -2.56 -9.94 13.60
CA ARG A 39 -1.39 -10.58 14.22
C ARG A 39 -1.23 -12.03 13.80
N SER A 40 0.03 -12.44 13.58
CA SER A 40 0.41 -13.84 13.36
C SER A 40 -0.49 -14.53 12.32
N THR A 41 -0.79 -13.81 11.24
CA THR A 41 -1.80 -14.19 10.24
C THR A 41 -1.13 -14.38 8.90
N SER A 42 -1.66 -15.30 8.07
CA SER A 42 -1.17 -15.48 6.71
C SER A 42 -2.27 -15.26 5.67
N VAL A 43 -1.89 -14.63 4.56
CA VAL A 43 -2.72 -14.43 3.37
C VAL A 43 -1.96 -15.01 2.19
N GLN A 44 -2.52 -16.04 1.56
CA GLN A 44 -1.77 -16.87 0.62
C GLN A 44 -2.59 -17.20 -0.62
N LYS A 45 -1.96 -17.12 -1.79
CA LYS A 45 -2.57 -17.60 -3.05
C LYS A 45 -3.92 -16.94 -3.34
N ILE A 46 -4.02 -15.65 -3.06
CA ILE A 46 -5.19 -14.85 -3.41
C ILE A 46 -4.96 -14.27 -4.80
N ILE A 47 -5.88 -14.52 -5.71
CA ILE A 47 -5.90 -13.91 -7.03
C ILE A 47 -7.06 -12.93 -7.06
N GLU A 48 -6.81 -11.68 -7.42
CA GLU A 48 -7.80 -10.61 -7.53
C GLU A 48 -7.78 -10.03 -8.94
N ASN A 49 -8.94 -9.56 -9.38
CA ASN A 49 -9.03 -8.69 -10.54
C ASN A 49 -9.15 -7.25 -10.06
N TYR A 50 -8.32 -6.35 -10.60
CA TYR A 50 -8.40 -4.88 -10.46
C TYR A 50 -8.11 -4.30 -9.05
N ARG A 51 -8.31 -5.09 -7.99
CA ARG A 51 -8.36 -4.62 -6.60
C ARG A 51 -7.24 -5.19 -5.73
N PRO A 52 -6.81 -4.45 -4.69
CA PRO A 52 -5.85 -4.96 -3.72
C PRO A 52 -6.47 -6.08 -2.88
N VAL A 53 -5.62 -7.01 -2.41
CA VAL A 53 -6.03 -8.05 -1.47
C VAL A 53 -6.41 -7.43 -0.12
N LEU A 54 -5.62 -6.45 0.34
CA LEU A 54 -5.95 -5.68 1.54
C LEU A 54 -6.08 -4.20 1.18
N TYR A 55 -7.29 -3.65 1.29
CA TYR A 55 -7.55 -2.22 1.19
C TYR A 55 -7.76 -1.62 2.57
N ILE A 56 -6.89 -0.68 2.99
CA ILE A 56 -6.97 -0.09 4.32
C ILE A 56 -6.94 1.44 4.19
N VAL A 57 -8.07 2.05 4.53
CA VAL A 57 -8.16 3.50 4.72
C VAL A 57 -7.66 3.87 6.11
N VAL A 58 -6.79 4.87 6.19
CA VAL A 58 -6.21 5.38 7.43
C VAL A 58 -6.50 6.87 7.53
N SER A 59 -7.09 7.28 8.64
CA SER A 59 -7.43 8.68 8.94
C SER A 59 -6.99 9.06 10.36
N GLU A 60 -7.20 10.31 10.77
CA GLU A 60 -6.66 10.96 11.99
C GLU A 60 -6.81 10.15 13.29
N LYS A 61 -7.87 9.34 13.38
CA LYS A 61 -8.20 8.53 14.57
C LYS A 61 -7.91 7.04 14.41
N SER A 62 -7.29 6.65 13.30
CA SER A 62 -7.00 5.25 12.98
C SER A 62 -5.71 4.81 13.66
N ASN A 63 -5.72 3.60 14.21
CA ASN A 63 -4.54 2.87 14.63
C ASN A 63 -4.54 1.50 13.95
N VAL A 64 -3.65 1.33 12.98
CA VAL A 64 -3.52 0.11 12.18
C VAL A 64 -2.21 -0.58 12.53
N ILE A 65 -2.31 -1.84 12.95
CA ILE A 65 -1.16 -2.66 13.34
C ILE A 65 -1.24 -3.97 12.56
N LEU A 66 -0.24 -4.24 11.74
CA LEU A 66 0.01 -5.55 11.15
C LEU A 66 1.31 -6.07 11.77
N GLN A 67 1.24 -7.19 12.50
CA GLN A 67 2.40 -7.76 13.17
C GLN A 67 2.55 -9.24 12.82
N GLN A 68 3.75 -9.66 12.40
CA GLN A 68 4.02 -11.04 11.99
C GLN A 68 3.02 -11.55 10.94
N VAL A 69 2.66 -10.68 9.99
CA VAL A 69 1.75 -11.02 8.90
C VAL A 69 2.57 -11.50 7.70
N ASN A 70 2.22 -12.67 7.17
CA ASN A 70 2.84 -13.23 5.97
C ASN A 70 1.89 -13.15 4.78
N ILE A 71 2.23 -12.36 3.78
CA ILE A 71 1.49 -12.21 2.53
C ILE A 71 2.34 -12.78 1.40
N THR A 72 1.85 -13.86 0.79
CA THR A 72 2.65 -14.58 -0.19
C THR A 72 1.85 -15.12 -1.35
N SER A 73 2.48 -15.08 -2.53
CA SER A 73 1.93 -15.64 -3.76
C SER A 73 0.55 -15.07 -4.09
N CYS A 74 0.32 -13.80 -3.77
CA CYS A 74 -0.89 -13.10 -4.17
C CYS A 74 -0.67 -12.42 -5.52
N GLU A 75 -1.70 -12.43 -6.37
CA GLU A 75 -1.65 -11.89 -7.71
C GLU A 75 -2.83 -10.94 -7.94
N ILE A 76 -2.56 -9.77 -8.50
CA ILE A 76 -3.58 -8.83 -8.95
C ILE A 76 -3.40 -8.62 -10.45
N PHE A 77 -4.40 -9.03 -11.22
CA PHE A 77 -4.47 -8.75 -12.65
C PHE A 77 -5.09 -7.38 -12.88
N GLU A 78 -4.60 -6.68 -13.90
CA GLU A 78 -5.09 -5.35 -14.29
C GLU A 78 -5.05 -4.35 -13.12
N SER A 79 -3.99 -4.45 -12.33
CA SER A 79 -3.87 -3.73 -11.08
C SER A 79 -3.81 -2.22 -11.27
N SER A 80 -4.44 -1.52 -10.33
CA SER A 80 -4.26 -0.08 -10.10
C SER A 80 -3.59 0.20 -8.74
N SER A 81 -3.03 -0.85 -8.11
CA SER A 81 -2.49 -0.83 -6.75
C SER A 81 -1.42 -1.90 -6.49
N GLY A 82 -0.98 -2.04 -5.24
CA GLY A 82 -0.22 -3.21 -4.77
C GLY A 82 -1.10 -4.23 -4.06
N VAL A 83 -0.54 -5.38 -3.66
CA VAL A 83 -1.29 -6.40 -2.91
C VAL A 83 -1.90 -5.86 -1.62
N ILE A 84 -1.18 -4.97 -0.92
CA ILE A 84 -1.77 -4.08 0.06
C ILE A 84 -1.85 -2.66 -0.51
N HIS A 85 -3.00 -2.01 -0.30
CA HIS A 85 -3.17 -0.59 -0.49
C HIS A 85 -3.47 0.10 0.85
N LEU A 86 -2.56 0.95 1.30
CA LEU A 86 -2.79 1.89 2.39
C LEU A 86 -3.18 3.26 1.81
N GLN A 87 -4.47 3.60 1.86
CA GLN A 87 -4.93 4.94 1.54
C GLN A 87 -4.86 5.81 2.80
N TYR A 88 -3.82 6.62 2.90
CA TYR A 88 -3.40 7.29 4.12
C TYR A 88 -3.64 8.80 4.04
N TYR A 89 -4.68 9.24 4.74
CA TYR A 89 -5.04 10.65 4.91
C TYR A 89 -4.13 11.36 5.94
N THR A 90 -4.43 12.61 6.25
CA THR A 90 -3.59 13.56 7.00
C THR A 90 -3.34 13.26 8.49
N GLY A 91 -3.64 12.05 8.98
CA GLY A 91 -3.37 11.65 10.37
C GLY A 91 -3.63 10.17 10.66
N GLY A 92 -3.43 9.76 11.91
CA GLY A 92 -3.52 8.36 12.37
C GLY A 92 -2.17 7.64 12.33
N THR A 93 -2.14 6.38 12.78
CA THR A 93 -0.90 5.60 12.89
C THR A 93 -1.02 4.25 12.18
N VAL A 94 0.07 3.85 11.52
CA VAL A 94 0.19 2.54 10.87
C VAL A 94 1.53 1.94 11.22
N THR A 95 1.51 0.72 11.74
CA THR A 95 2.72 -0.06 12.03
C THR A 95 2.63 -1.41 11.34
N LEU A 96 3.61 -1.69 10.48
CA LEU A 96 3.88 -3.02 9.94
C LEU A 96 5.16 -3.52 10.63
N ASP A 97 5.05 -4.54 11.48
CA ASP A 97 6.15 -5.08 12.27
C ASP A 97 6.37 -6.56 11.96
N GLN A 98 7.59 -6.94 11.58
CA GLN A 98 7.97 -8.33 11.28
C GLN A 98 7.09 -8.97 10.19
N CYS A 99 6.59 -8.18 9.24
CA CYS A 99 5.77 -8.68 8.15
C CYS A 99 6.63 -9.22 7.00
N GLN A 100 6.10 -10.22 6.28
CA GLN A 100 6.76 -10.82 5.13
C GLN A 100 5.88 -10.67 3.89
N PHE A 101 6.47 -10.16 2.82
CA PHE A 101 5.85 -9.96 1.51
C PHE A 101 6.66 -10.73 0.47
N ARG A 102 6.12 -11.86 -0.01
CA ARG A 102 6.88 -12.80 -0.84
C ARG A 102 6.16 -13.21 -2.11
N TYR A 103 6.85 -13.22 -3.24
CA TYR A 103 6.30 -13.73 -4.51
C TYR A 103 4.97 -13.07 -4.92
N ASN A 104 4.75 -11.81 -4.57
CA ASN A 104 3.52 -11.11 -4.91
C ASN A 104 3.64 -10.45 -6.28
N ILE A 105 2.55 -10.44 -7.05
CA ILE A 105 2.50 -9.84 -8.39
C ILE A 105 1.33 -8.85 -8.43
N ALA A 106 1.59 -7.60 -8.76
CA ALA A 106 0.54 -6.60 -8.99
C ALA A 106 0.86 -5.78 -10.23
N VAL A 107 0.24 -6.14 -11.36
CA VAL A 107 0.61 -5.60 -12.68
C VAL A 107 -0.62 -5.22 -13.48
N THR A 108 -0.49 -4.24 -14.38
CA THR A 108 -1.59 -3.90 -15.30
C THR A 108 -1.77 -4.99 -16.36
N TYR A 109 -2.84 -4.85 -17.16
CA TYR A 109 -3.05 -5.72 -18.32
C TYR A 109 -1.80 -5.77 -19.20
N MET A 110 -1.33 -6.98 -19.50
CA MET A 110 -0.13 -7.22 -20.33
C MET A 110 1.15 -6.53 -19.83
N TYR A 111 1.19 -6.04 -18.58
CA TYR A 111 2.34 -5.32 -18.00
C TYR A 111 2.67 -4.03 -18.79
N GLU A 112 1.66 -3.40 -19.38
CA GLU A 112 1.81 -2.23 -20.26
C GLU A 112 1.62 -0.90 -19.52
N GLY A 113 1.51 -0.94 -18.20
CA GLY A 113 1.24 0.20 -17.35
C GLY A 113 2.42 1.15 -17.27
N TYR A 114 2.12 2.44 -17.11
CA TYR A 114 3.12 3.49 -16.92
C TYR A 114 3.13 4.05 -15.50
N LYS A 115 2.15 3.66 -14.66
CA LYS A 115 2.04 4.12 -13.28
C LYS A 115 2.82 3.15 -12.38
N PRO A 116 3.66 3.64 -11.45
CA PRO A 116 4.51 2.80 -10.62
C PRO A 116 3.70 2.14 -9.49
N PHE A 117 3.05 1.03 -9.76
CA PHE A 117 2.37 0.21 -8.76
C PHE A 117 3.28 -0.91 -8.29
N ALA A 118 3.58 -0.96 -7.00
CA ALA A 118 4.45 -2.01 -6.48
C ALA A 118 3.73 -3.32 -6.19
N GLY A 119 4.45 -4.44 -6.34
CA GLY A 119 3.91 -5.79 -6.16
C GLY A 119 3.41 -6.06 -4.74
N ALA A 120 4.06 -5.50 -3.71
CA ALA A 120 3.66 -5.76 -2.32
C ALA A 120 2.78 -4.65 -1.74
N LEU A 121 3.27 -3.41 -1.72
CA LEU A 121 2.65 -2.35 -0.94
C LEU A 121 2.55 -1.03 -1.73
N LEU A 122 1.34 -0.53 -1.89
CA LEU A 122 1.09 0.86 -2.26
C LEU A 122 0.71 1.66 -1.01
N ILE A 123 1.50 2.69 -0.72
CA ILE A 123 1.19 3.72 0.28
C ILE A 123 0.74 4.95 -0.50
N GLN A 124 -0.56 5.25 -0.48
CA GLN A 124 -1.13 6.42 -1.13
C GLN A 124 -1.42 7.50 -0.11
N LEU A 125 -0.67 8.59 -0.16
CA LEU A 125 -0.84 9.76 0.69
C LEU A 125 -1.93 10.64 0.07
N CYS A 126 -2.96 10.96 0.83
CA CYS A 126 -4.13 11.68 0.34
C CYS A 126 -4.46 12.91 1.19
N GLU A 127 -4.86 13.98 0.53
CA GLU A 127 -5.60 15.08 1.15
C GLU A 127 -7.08 14.66 1.30
N SER A 128 -7.79 15.26 2.25
CA SER A 128 -9.22 14.95 2.45
C SER A 128 -9.98 16.13 3.02
N SER A 129 -11.05 16.55 2.33
CA SER A 129 -12.00 17.53 2.85
C SER A 129 -12.76 17.05 4.10
N LEU A 130 -12.69 15.76 4.40
CA LEU A 130 -13.29 15.14 5.60
C LEU A 130 -12.31 15.08 6.78
N SER A 131 -11.04 15.42 6.55
CA SER A 131 -10.08 15.57 7.63
C SER A 131 -10.50 16.70 8.55
N SER A 132 -10.42 16.47 9.87
CA SER A 132 -10.63 17.52 10.87
C SER A 132 -9.63 18.67 10.76
N SER A 133 -8.54 18.47 10.03
CA SER A 133 -7.49 19.45 9.81
C SER A 133 -7.56 20.11 8.41
N TYR A 134 -8.59 19.79 7.62
CA TYR A 134 -8.90 20.48 6.38
C TYR A 134 -9.47 21.88 6.63
N ILE A 135 -8.81 22.90 6.09
CA ILE A 135 -9.27 24.29 6.17
C ILE A 135 -9.89 24.66 4.82
N SER A 136 -11.22 24.84 4.81
CA SER A 136 -11.95 25.27 3.62
C SER A 136 -11.50 26.67 3.19
N GLY A 137 -10.96 26.80 1.98
CA GLY A 137 -10.58 28.10 1.38
C GLY A 137 -9.09 28.44 1.46
N SER A 138 -8.27 27.59 2.07
CA SER A 138 -6.80 27.62 1.91
C SER A 138 -6.37 26.41 1.08
N GLU A 139 -5.43 26.58 0.15
CA GLU A 139 -4.72 25.47 -0.52
C GLU A 139 -3.80 24.70 0.45
N GLN A 140 -4.02 24.84 1.75
CA GLN A 140 -3.20 24.30 2.82
C GLN A 140 -4.11 23.55 3.78
N GLN A 141 -3.90 22.24 3.85
CA GLN A 141 -4.40 21.42 4.94
C GLN A 141 -3.51 21.66 6.15
N GLN A 142 -4.09 22.00 7.31
CA GLN A 142 -3.34 21.86 8.55
C GLN A 142 -3.09 20.37 8.74
N LEU A 143 -1.88 20.00 9.12
CA LEU A 143 -1.51 18.59 9.20
C LEU A 143 -1.62 18.15 10.64
N ASP A 144 -2.21 16.98 10.88
CA ASP A 144 -2.29 16.48 12.24
C ASP A 144 -0.93 15.91 12.67
N SER A 145 -0.52 16.29 13.88
CA SER A 145 0.68 15.81 14.56
C SER A 145 0.65 14.32 14.91
N THR A 146 -0.39 13.57 14.53
CA THR A 146 -0.53 12.13 14.82
C THR A 146 -0.05 11.21 13.68
N ARG A 147 0.16 11.72 12.46
CA ARG A 147 0.53 10.91 11.30
C ARG A 147 1.81 10.13 11.55
N MET A 148 1.83 8.82 11.36
CA MET A 148 3.05 8.00 11.51
C MET A 148 2.92 6.65 10.79
N LEU A 149 3.80 6.39 9.83
CA LEU A 149 3.88 5.11 9.12
C LEU A 149 5.23 4.44 9.41
N ILE A 150 5.22 3.31 10.10
CA ILE A 150 6.43 2.57 10.44
C ILE A 150 6.36 1.19 9.81
N LEU A 151 7.39 0.86 9.03
CA LEU A 151 7.71 -0.49 8.60
C LEU A 151 8.97 -0.91 9.35
N ASN A 152 8.84 -1.89 10.25
CA ASN A 152 9.94 -2.35 11.10
C ASN A 152 10.16 -3.86 10.92
N ASN A 153 11.41 -4.25 10.65
CA ASN A 153 11.80 -5.66 10.47
C ASN A 153 10.98 -6.38 9.38
N CYS A 154 10.52 -5.69 8.34
CA CYS A 154 9.76 -6.29 7.26
C CYS A 154 10.69 -6.88 6.18
N SER A 155 10.26 -7.98 5.55
CA SER A 155 10.98 -8.60 4.43
C SER A 155 10.14 -8.51 3.15
N PHE A 156 10.75 -8.05 2.07
CA PHE A 156 10.16 -7.96 0.74
C PHE A 156 11.04 -8.77 -0.22
N ASP A 157 10.59 -9.97 -0.58
CA ASP A 157 11.35 -10.89 -1.44
C ASP A 157 10.55 -11.30 -2.67
N ASN A 158 11.17 -11.24 -3.85
CA ASN A 158 10.59 -11.67 -5.12
C ASN A 158 9.23 -11.02 -5.48
N ASN A 159 9.00 -9.75 -5.12
CA ASN A 159 7.77 -9.05 -5.51
C ASN A 159 7.92 -8.42 -6.91
N ILE A 160 6.86 -8.46 -7.70
CA ILE A 160 6.80 -7.89 -9.05
C ILE A 160 5.66 -6.89 -9.11
N GLY A 161 5.94 -5.65 -9.47
CA GLY A 161 4.90 -4.67 -9.76
C GLY A 161 5.18 -3.91 -11.04
N ASP A 162 4.16 -3.18 -11.51
CA ASP A 162 4.25 -2.38 -12.74
C ASP A 162 5.00 -1.08 -12.49
N CYS A 163 6.15 -0.88 -13.13
CA CYS A 163 7.06 0.27 -12.90
C CYS A 163 7.53 0.50 -11.42
N GLY A 164 7.08 -0.32 -10.46
CA GLY A 164 7.55 -0.35 -9.06
C GLY A 164 7.65 -1.79 -8.57
N GLY A 165 8.69 -2.19 -7.84
CA GLY A 165 8.86 -3.59 -7.46
C GLY A 165 8.25 -3.97 -6.11
N ALA A 166 8.79 -3.55 -4.96
CA ALA A 166 8.23 -3.94 -3.66
C ALA A 166 7.27 -2.92 -3.04
N VAL A 167 7.68 -1.66 -2.94
CA VAL A 167 6.91 -0.60 -2.28
C VAL A 167 6.83 0.63 -3.16
N THR A 168 5.63 1.14 -3.38
CA THR A 168 5.42 2.49 -3.93
C THR A 168 4.84 3.38 -2.85
N VAL A 169 5.41 4.56 -2.69
CA VAL A 169 4.81 5.68 -1.95
C VAL A 169 4.36 6.71 -2.95
N SER A 170 3.08 7.10 -2.94
CA SER A 170 2.52 8.07 -3.87
C SER A 170 1.86 9.23 -3.14
N GLY A 171 1.98 10.46 -3.64
CA GLY A 171 1.40 11.63 -3.00
C GLY A 171 1.85 12.94 -3.62
N THR A 172 1.29 14.06 -3.15
CA THR A 172 1.80 15.40 -3.51
C THR A 172 3.13 15.66 -2.80
N ARG A 173 3.89 16.64 -3.31
CA ARG A 173 5.15 17.05 -2.69
C ARG A 173 4.96 17.47 -1.22
N THR A 174 3.90 18.21 -0.92
CA THR A 174 3.55 18.66 0.42
C THR A 174 3.41 17.46 1.37
N LEU A 175 2.59 16.47 0.98
CA LEU A 175 2.34 15.28 1.81
C LEU A 175 3.57 14.40 2.07
N LEU A 176 4.59 14.49 1.21
CA LEU A 176 5.85 13.75 1.33
C LEU A 176 6.90 14.47 2.15
N GLN A 177 6.90 15.81 2.16
CA GLN A 177 7.83 16.63 2.95
C GLN A 177 7.57 16.55 4.47
N GLU A 178 6.46 15.92 4.86
CA GLU A 178 6.00 15.82 6.25
C GLU A 178 6.73 14.76 7.10
N GLU A 179 7.77 14.12 6.56
CA GLU A 179 8.72 13.20 7.22
C GLU A 179 8.18 12.38 8.41
N ARG A 180 7.33 11.37 8.15
CA ARG A 180 6.95 10.36 9.18
C ARG A 180 6.75 8.94 8.64
N LEU A 181 7.28 8.67 7.45
CA LEU A 181 7.43 7.33 6.90
C LEU A 181 8.82 6.79 7.26
N ARG A 182 8.87 5.65 7.93
CA ARG A 182 10.13 5.04 8.41
C ARG A 182 10.21 3.59 7.98
N PHE A 183 11.29 3.23 7.29
CA PHE A 183 11.70 1.86 7.05
C PHE A 183 12.85 1.55 8.00
N ILE A 184 12.66 0.60 8.92
CA ILE A 184 13.60 0.30 9.99
C ILE A 184 13.97 -1.18 9.88
N ARG A 185 15.22 -1.48 9.53
CA ARG A 185 15.74 -2.86 9.38
C ARG A 185 14.87 -3.71 8.43
N CYS A 186 14.37 -3.11 7.36
CA CYS A 186 13.65 -3.84 6.33
C CYS A 186 14.65 -4.45 5.33
N PHE A 187 14.31 -5.62 4.82
CA PHE A 187 15.08 -6.35 3.81
C PHE A 187 14.34 -6.35 2.49
N PHE A 188 15.06 -6.08 1.40
CA PHE A 188 14.53 -6.04 0.05
C PHE A 188 15.41 -6.91 -0.84
N GLU A 189 14.85 -7.99 -1.37
CA GLU A 189 15.58 -8.97 -2.16
C GLU A 189 14.79 -9.34 -3.42
N ASN A 190 15.46 -9.44 -4.57
CA ASN A 190 14.90 -9.98 -5.81
C ASN A 190 13.60 -9.33 -6.33
N ASN A 191 13.26 -8.11 -5.89
CA ASN A 191 12.07 -7.40 -6.35
C ASN A 191 12.30 -6.78 -7.73
N ARG A 192 11.23 -6.65 -8.52
CA ARG A 192 11.33 -6.22 -9.93
C ARG A 192 10.22 -5.25 -10.27
N ALA A 193 10.60 -4.10 -10.81
CA ALA A 193 9.68 -3.29 -11.61
C ALA A 193 9.53 -3.96 -12.98
N GLY A 194 8.41 -4.65 -13.20
CA GLY A 194 8.09 -5.33 -14.45
C GLY A 194 7.17 -4.48 -15.32
N SER A 195 7.64 -4.05 -16.49
CA SER A 195 6.80 -3.55 -17.56
C SER A 195 7.28 -4.16 -18.88
N THR A 196 6.37 -4.63 -19.72
CA THR A 196 6.68 -5.15 -21.06
C THR A 196 6.94 -4.04 -22.07
N ILE A 197 6.52 -2.80 -21.77
CA ILE A 197 6.74 -1.61 -22.59
C ILE A 197 7.76 -0.71 -21.90
N TYR A 198 8.83 -0.36 -22.60
CA TYR A 198 9.77 0.64 -22.11
C TYR A 198 9.22 2.05 -22.32
N PHE A 199 8.87 2.71 -21.23
CA PHE A 199 8.53 4.12 -21.22
C PHE A 199 9.76 4.94 -20.80
N GLY A 200 10.53 5.45 -21.77
CA GLY A 200 11.82 6.12 -21.50
C GLY A 200 11.79 7.41 -20.68
N TYR A 201 10.61 7.88 -20.32
CA TYR A 201 10.36 9.01 -19.43
C TYR A 201 9.74 8.60 -18.09
N MET A 202 9.49 7.29 -17.90
CA MET A 202 8.89 6.77 -16.69
C MET A 202 9.95 6.21 -15.74
N PRO A 203 9.74 6.40 -14.44
CA PRO A 203 10.64 5.90 -13.43
C PRO A 203 10.49 4.39 -13.24
N PHE A 204 11.61 3.71 -12.97
CA PHE A 204 11.65 2.31 -12.57
C PHE A 204 12.31 2.21 -11.19
N GLY A 205 11.58 1.73 -10.19
CA GLY A 205 12.13 1.47 -8.85
C GLY A 205 11.93 0.01 -8.46
N ASN A 206 13.01 -0.76 -8.34
CA ASN A 206 12.91 -2.20 -8.04
C ASN A 206 12.48 -2.48 -6.59
N ASP A 207 12.92 -1.69 -5.62
CA ASP A 207 12.59 -1.94 -4.21
C ASP A 207 11.58 -0.93 -3.69
N ILE A 208 12.00 0.32 -3.46
CA ILE A 208 11.13 1.39 -3.01
C ILE A 208 11.10 2.49 -4.07
N TYR A 209 9.91 2.92 -4.44
CA TYR A 209 9.71 4.03 -5.36
C TYR A 209 8.83 5.13 -4.74
N PHE A 210 9.28 6.38 -4.84
CA PHE A 210 8.51 7.56 -4.41
C PHE A 210 7.94 8.27 -5.64
N TYR A 211 6.64 8.12 -5.85
CA TYR A 211 5.89 8.74 -6.95
C TYR A 211 5.24 10.05 -6.52
N ILE A 212 5.85 11.17 -6.91
CA ILE A 212 5.39 12.51 -6.52
C ILE A 212 4.47 13.08 -7.61
N ASN A 213 3.18 13.19 -7.29
CA ASN A 213 2.20 13.81 -8.17
C ASN A 213 2.47 15.31 -8.32
N GLY A 214 2.33 15.84 -9.53
CA GLY A 214 2.44 17.29 -9.80
C GLY A 214 3.85 17.79 -10.11
N ILE A 215 4.85 16.91 -10.19
CA ILE A 215 6.08 17.24 -10.91
C ILE A 215 5.76 17.11 -12.40
N ALA A 216 5.31 18.19 -13.02
CA ALA A 216 5.48 18.32 -14.45
C ALA A 216 6.98 18.14 -14.71
N SER A 217 7.36 17.05 -15.38
CA SER A 217 8.71 16.93 -15.91
C SER A 217 8.89 18.13 -16.83
N ASN A 218 9.62 19.15 -16.37
CA ASN A 218 10.08 20.22 -17.25
C ASN A 218 10.90 19.54 -18.34
N LYS A 219 10.28 19.36 -19.51
CA LYS A 219 10.96 19.17 -20.78
C LYS A 219 11.16 20.54 -21.39
#